data_AF-A0A7W0J7X5-F1
#
_entry.id   AF-A0A7W0J7X5-F1
#
_cell.length_a   1.000
_cell.length_b   1.000
_cell.length_c   1.000
_cell.angle_alpha   90.00
_cell.angle_beta   90.00
_cell.angle_gamma   90.00
#
_symmetry.space_group_name_H-M   'P 1'
#
loop_
_entity.id
_entity.type
_entity.pdbx_description
1 polymer ?
#
loop_
_entity_poly.entity_id
_entity_poly.type
_entity_poly.pdbx_seq_one_letter_code
_entity_poly.pdbx_strand_id
1 'polypeptide(L)'
;MNKFIDGLYYNVTIFGLLGLVMGVINSIKGKNDYAKTGFIFFGIAVFFVLVFMILSKISQLMMNKKVKEQPPVLINQDKAGPLTILGMVILIERPLRFENDKHKLIQSICEQQIREFKRVISSNAQVEVKIAGSSIDDDAYAYGVCRSAFDEVDSYADNEEFMQRVATGSFTASDGNRGKHFAYLNRKL
;
A
#
# COMPACT_ATOMS: atom_id res chain seq x y z
N MET A 1 5.17 -4.15 8.74
CA MET A 1 6.46 -4.76 9.15
C MET A 1 7.55 -3.69 9.08
N ASN A 2 7.31 -2.56 9.76
CA ASN A 2 7.91 -2.09 11.02
C ASN A 2 9.23 -1.34 10.80
N LYS A 3 9.12 0.01 10.71
CA LYS A 3 10.22 1.00 10.70
C LYS A 3 11.32 0.72 11.74
N PHE A 4 10.98 0.03 12.82
CA PHE A 4 11.91 -0.42 13.87
C PHE A 4 12.92 -1.46 13.37
N ILE A 5 12.47 -2.41 12.55
CA ILE A 5 13.32 -3.49 12.01
C ILE A 5 14.25 -2.94 10.92
N ASP A 6 13.76 -2.03 10.08
CA ASP A 6 14.58 -1.35 9.07
C ASP A 6 15.65 -0.46 9.73
N GLY A 7 15.30 0.25 10.81
CA GLY A 7 16.25 1.03 11.61
C GLY A 7 17.31 0.16 12.29
N LEU A 8 16.93 -1.02 12.79
CA LEU A 8 17.87 -1.97 13.39
C LEU A 8 18.85 -2.54 12.34
N TYR A 9 18.35 -2.90 11.15
CA TYR A 9 19.17 -3.38 10.04
C TYR A 9 20.19 -2.33 9.60
N TYR A 10 19.75 -1.06 9.48
CA TYR A 10 20.62 0.06 9.14
C TYR A 10 21.73 0.26 10.18
N ASN A 11 21.38 0.25 11.46
CA ASN A 11 22.35 0.43 12.55
C ASN A 11 23.36 -0.72 12.62
N VAL A 12 22.91 -1.98 12.52
CA VAL A 12 23.79 -3.16 12.53
C VAL A 12 24.77 -3.13 11.35
N THR A 13 24.32 -2.69 10.18
CA THR A 13 25.17 -2.56 8.98
C THR A 13 26.26 -1.50 9.19
N ILE A 14 25.92 -0.35 9.76
CA ILE A 14 26.88 0.72 10.08
C ILE A 14 27.91 0.25 11.11
N PHE A 15 27.47 -0.38 12.21
CA PHE A 15 28.37 -0.91 13.23
C PHE A 15 29.29 -2.01 12.67
N GLY A 16 28.79 -2.86 11.78
CA GLY A 16 29.61 -3.84 11.07
C GLY A 16 30.70 -3.20 10.21
N LEU A 17 30.36 -2.20 9.41
CA LEU A 17 31.31 -1.44 8.58
C LEU A 17 32.39 -0.75 9.42
N LEU A 18 32.01 -0.15 10.55
CA LEU A 18 32.97 0.45 11.48
C LEU A 18 33.89 -0.62 12.09
N GLY A 19 33.35 -1.79 12.45
CA GLY A 19 34.14 -2.94 12.92
C GLY A 19 35.16 -3.43 11.89
N LEU A 20 34.78 -3.48 10.61
CA LEU A 20 35.67 -3.84 9.49
C LEU A 20 36.83 -2.84 9.35
N VAL A 21 36.51 -1.55 9.31
CA VAL A 21 37.51 -0.47 9.18
C VAL A 21 38.48 -0.52 10.37
N MET A 22 37.96 -0.66 11.59
CA MET A 22 38.76 -0.78 12.80
C MET A 22 39.64 -2.05 12.79
N GLY A 23 39.12 -3.16 12.27
CA GLY A 23 39.84 -4.43 12.09
C GLY A 23 41.04 -4.26 11.15
N VAL A 24 40.81 -3.70 9.97
CA VAL A 24 41.84 -3.45 8.95
C VAL A 24 42.93 -2.50 9.48
N ILE A 25 42.53 -1.38 10.09
CA ILE A 25 43.49 -0.40 10.65
C ILE A 25 44.37 -1.04 11.73
N ASN A 26 43.79 -1.83 12.64
CA ASN A 26 44.56 -2.47 13.71
C ASN A 26 45.42 -3.64 13.21
N SER A 27 45.01 -4.31 12.13
CA SER A 27 45.82 -5.33 11.46
C SER A 27 47.08 -4.72 10.83
N ILE A 28 46.93 -3.58 10.14
CA ILE A 28 48.07 -2.83 9.57
C ILE A 28 49.01 -2.35 10.68
N LYS A 29 48.48 -1.98 11.85
CA LYS A 29 49.25 -1.54 13.02
C LYS A 29 49.87 -2.67 13.85
N GLY A 30 49.72 -3.94 13.44
CA GLY A 30 50.23 -5.11 14.18
C GLY A 30 49.54 -5.37 15.52
N LYS A 31 48.41 -4.71 15.80
CA LYS A 31 47.63 -4.86 17.04
C LYS A 31 46.60 -5.97 16.89
N ASN A 32 47.09 -7.21 16.87
CA ASN A 32 46.33 -8.40 16.48
C ASN A 32 45.08 -8.65 17.33
N ASP A 33 45.09 -8.36 18.63
CA ASP A 33 43.91 -8.59 19.48
C ASP A 33 42.77 -7.62 19.15
N TYR A 34 43.09 -6.34 18.93
CA TYR A 34 42.11 -5.34 18.50
C TYR A 34 41.61 -5.58 17.07
N ALA A 35 42.48 -6.08 16.19
CA ALA A 35 42.09 -6.48 14.84
C ALA A 35 41.07 -7.63 14.87
N LYS A 36 41.34 -8.67 15.67
CA LYS A 36 40.41 -9.79 15.89
C LYS A 36 39.06 -9.30 16.40
N THR A 37 39.03 -8.42 17.40
CA THR A 37 37.78 -7.86 17.91
C THR A 37 36.99 -7.13 16.82
N GLY A 38 37.65 -6.31 15.99
CA GLY A 38 37.00 -5.62 14.87
C GLY A 38 36.40 -6.58 13.83
N PHE A 39 37.14 -7.62 13.45
CA PHE A 39 36.63 -8.65 12.53
C PHE A 39 35.51 -9.51 13.12
N ILE A 40 35.51 -9.76 14.43
CA ILE A 40 34.41 -10.45 15.12
C ILE A 40 33.12 -9.61 15.05
N PHE A 41 33.18 -8.31 15.33
CA PHE A 41 32.02 -7.43 15.20
C PHE A 41 31.48 -7.38 13.76
N PHE A 42 32.36 -7.32 12.77
CA PHE A 42 31.96 -7.41 11.36
C PHE A 42 31.31 -8.77 11.04
N GLY A 43 31.90 -9.88 11.50
CA GLY A 43 31.36 -11.22 11.29
C GLY A 43 29.96 -11.40 11.89
N ILE A 44 29.72 -10.87 13.10
CA ILE A 44 28.40 -10.89 13.74
C ILE A 44 27.39 -10.07 12.91
N ALA A 45 27.78 -8.89 12.41
CA ALA A 45 26.90 -8.08 11.58
C ALA A 45 26.51 -8.79 10.27
N VAL A 46 27.48 -9.43 9.59
CA VAL A 46 27.24 -10.22 8.37
C VAL A 46 26.31 -11.40 8.66
N PHE A 47 26.51 -12.11 9.77
CA PHE A 47 25.65 -13.21 10.18
C PHE A 47 24.19 -12.75 10.39
N PHE A 48 23.99 -11.62 11.10
CA PHE A 48 22.65 -11.05 11.29
C PHE A 48 21.97 -10.68 9.97
N VAL A 49 22.70 -10.05 9.05
CA VAL A 49 22.19 -9.69 7.72
C VAL A 49 21.80 -10.94 6.92
N LEU A 50 22.63 -11.98 6.93
CA LEU A 50 22.35 -13.25 6.22
C LEU A 50 21.13 -13.96 6.80
N VAL A 51 21.03 -14.07 8.12
CA VAL A 51 19.87 -14.69 8.79
C VAL A 51 18.60 -13.92 8.44
N PHE A 52 18.65 -12.60 8.43
CA PHE A 52 17.50 -11.77 8.07
C PHE A 52 17.09 -11.92 6.60
N MET A 53 18.06 -11.98 5.68
CA MET A 53 17.79 -12.24 4.26
C MET A 53 17.19 -13.64 4.04
N ILE A 54 17.68 -14.65 4.74
CA ILE A 54 17.16 -16.02 4.65
C ILE A 54 15.74 -16.09 5.21
N LEU A 55 15.48 -15.49 6.39
CA LEU A 55 14.14 -15.42 6.97
C LEU A 55 13.17 -14.65 6.08
N SER A 56 13.61 -13.54 5.47
CA SER A 56 12.81 -12.78 4.51
C SER A 56 12.48 -13.63 3.27
N LYS A 57 13.45 -14.33 2.69
CA LYS A 57 13.21 -15.26 1.57
C LYS A 57 12.29 -16.42 1.94
N ILE A 58 12.45 -17.01 3.12
CA ILE A 58 11.58 -18.09 3.61
C ILE A 58 10.17 -17.55 3.86
N SER A 59 10.02 -16.34 4.40
CA SER A 59 8.73 -15.68 4.58
C SER A 59 8.05 -15.42 3.23
N GLN A 60 8.78 -14.95 2.23
CA GLN A 60 8.27 -14.77 0.86
C GLN A 60 7.87 -16.11 0.23
N LEU A 61 8.68 -17.16 0.41
CA LEU A 61 8.37 -18.52 -0.04
C LEU A 61 7.15 -19.11 0.69
N MET A 62 6.98 -18.85 1.99
CA MET A 62 5.80 -19.26 2.75
C MET A 62 4.55 -18.44 2.41
N MET A 63 4.69 -17.16 2.05
CA MET A 63 3.57 -16.36 1.49
C MET A 63 3.13 -16.93 0.14
N ASN A 64 4.07 -17.27 -0.76
CA ASN A 64 3.75 -17.93 -2.03
C ASN A 64 3.21 -19.36 -1.85
N LYS A 65 3.64 -20.09 -0.82
CA LYS A 65 3.15 -21.46 -0.53
C LYS A 65 1.84 -21.48 0.28
N LYS A 66 1.44 -20.35 0.87
CA LYS A 66 0.12 -20.15 1.51
C LYS A 66 -0.96 -19.70 0.53
N VAL A 67 -0.71 -19.74 -0.77
CA VAL A 67 -1.77 -20.03 -1.74
C VAL A 67 -2.18 -21.49 -1.53
N LYS A 68 -2.87 -21.76 -0.41
CA LYS A 68 -3.76 -22.92 -0.38
C LYS A 68 -4.73 -22.65 -1.51
N GLU A 69 -4.83 -23.59 -2.44
CA GLU A 69 -6.05 -23.78 -3.22
C GLU A 69 -7.19 -23.88 -2.19
N GLN A 70 -7.78 -22.74 -1.86
CA GLN A 70 -9.08 -22.73 -1.21
C GLN A 70 -10.00 -23.35 -2.25
N PRO A 71 -10.77 -24.41 -1.91
CA PRO A 71 -11.80 -24.88 -2.81
C PRO A 71 -12.61 -23.65 -3.22
N PRO A 72 -12.93 -23.48 -4.51
CA PRO A 72 -13.63 -22.30 -4.97
C PRO A 72 -14.80 -22.10 -4.03
N VAL A 73 -14.87 -20.94 -3.40
CA VAL A 73 -16.08 -20.55 -2.71
C VAL A 73 -17.15 -20.69 -3.78
N LEU A 74 -18.00 -21.70 -3.65
CA LEU A 74 -19.24 -21.84 -4.39
C LEU A 74 -20.11 -20.65 -3.96
N ILE A 75 -19.74 -19.47 -4.44
CA ILE A 75 -20.67 -18.38 -4.62
C ILE A 75 -21.60 -18.97 -5.67
N ASN A 76 -22.80 -19.34 -5.26
CA ASN A 76 -23.87 -19.69 -6.18
C ASN A 76 -23.91 -18.60 -7.27
N GLN A 77 -23.35 -18.90 -8.44
CA GLN A 77 -23.23 -17.96 -9.57
C GLN A 77 -24.63 -17.56 -10.08
N ASP A 78 -25.66 -18.32 -9.67
CA ASP A 78 -27.08 -18.04 -9.91
C ASP A 78 -27.70 -16.99 -8.97
N LYS A 79 -26.92 -16.35 -8.08
CA LYS A 79 -27.36 -15.24 -7.21
C LYS A 79 -26.44 -14.01 -7.29
N ALA A 80 -25.87 -13.73 -8.46
CA ALA A 80 -25.01 -12.56 -8.65
C ALA A 80 -25.80 -11.24 -8.52
N GLY A 81 -25.95 -10.75 -7.29
CA GLY A 81 -26.46 -9.40 -7.03
C GLY A 81 -25.61 -8.31 -7.72
N PRO A 82 -26.13 -7.07 -7.79
CA PRO A 82 -25.42 -5.97 -8.44
C PRO A 82 -24.09 -5.66 -7.74
N LEU A 83 -23.09 -5.19 -8.50
CA LEU A 83 -21.84 -4.68 -7.95
C LEU A 83 -22.17 -3.52 -7.01
N THR A 84 -21.80 -3.64 -5.74
CA THR A 84 -22.15 -2.66 -4.71
C THR A 84 -20.91 -1.89 -4.27
N ILE A 85 -20.99 -0.58 -4.29
CA ILE A 85 -19.97 0.35 -3.81
C ILE A 85 -20.10 0.45 -2.29
N LEU A 86 -19.03 0.08 -1.60
CA LEU A 86 -18.90 0.12 -0.14
C LEU A 86 -18.22 1.39 0.36
N GLY A 87 -17.48 2.09 -0.50
CA GLY A 87 -16.84 3.36 -0.21
C GLY A 87 -16.30 4.02 -1.46
N MET A 88 -16.07 5.33 -1.42
CA MET A 88 -15.54 6.07 -2.56
C MET A 88 -14.62 7.21 -2.14
N VAL A 89 -13.51 7.35 -2.85
CA VAL A 89 -12.59 8.48 -2.72
C VAL A 89 -12.59 9.24 -4.04
N ILE A 90 -12.74 10.55 -3.98
CA ILE A 90 -12.67 11.47 -5.12
C ILE A 90 -11.47 12.39 -4.91
N LEU A 91 -10.51 12.29 -5.81
CA LEU A 91 -9.35 13.18 -5.88
C LEU A 91 -9.62 14.31 -6.87
N ILE A 92 -9.36 15.54 -6.47
CA ILE A 92 -9.44 16.72 -7.33
C ILE A 92 -8.08 17.42 -7.38
N GLU A 93 -7.73 17.96 -8.55
CA GLU A 93 -6.48 18.68 -8.73
C GLU A 93 -6.50 20.01 -7.98
N ARG A 94 -7.58 20.79 -8.12
CA ARG A 94 -7.73 22.09 -7.47
C ARG A 94 -8.88 22.08 -6.44
N PRO A 95 -8.80 22.88 -5.37
CA PRO A 95 -9.89 23.03 -4.42
C PRO A 95 -11.17 23.53 -5.12
N LEU A 96 -12.32 23.03 -4.67
CA LEU A 96 -13.62 23.53 -5.09
C LEU A 96 -13.84 24.93 -4.50
N ARG A 97 -14.46 25.82 -5.27
CA ARG A 97 -14.72 27.20 -4.85
C ARG A 97 -15.82 27.29 -3.80
N PHE A 98 -16.82 26.41 -3.87
CA PHE A 98 -17.97 26.42 -2.97
C PHE A 98 -18.26 25.01 -2.44
N GLU A 99 -18.71 24.91 -1.18
CA GLU A 99 -19.11 23.63 -0.55
C GLU A 99 -20.30 22.94 -1.28
N ASN A 100 -21.18 23.71 -1.90
CA ASN A 100 -22.25 23.17 -2.72
C ASN A 100 -21.73 22.42 -3.96
N ASP A 101 -20.55 22.78 -4.48
CA ASP A 101 -19.96 22.10 -5.62
C ASP A 101 -19.46 20.70 -5.23
N LYS A 102 -19.06 20.51 -3.97
CA LYS A 102 -18.67 19.20 -3.43
C LYS A 102 -19.82 18.21 -3.49
N HIS A 103 -21.01 18.65 -3.06
CA HIS A 103 -22.21 17.81 -3.08
C HIS A 103 -22.64 17.46 -4.51
N LYS A 104 -22.64 18.45 -5.41
CA LYS A 104 -22.95 18.22 -6.84
C LYS A 104 -21.96 17.28 -7.51
N LEU A 105 -20.67 17.40 -7.18
CA LEU A 105 -19.63 16.52 -7.71
C LEU A 105 -19.85 15.08 -7.25
N ILE A 106 -20.06 14.87 -5.95
CA ILE A 106 -20.34 13.55 -5.38
C ILE A 106 -21.60 12.97 -6.04
N GLN A 107 -22.68 13.74 -6.14
CA GLN A 107 -23.93 13.30 -6.76
C GLN A 107 -23.71 12.89 -8.22
N SER A 108 -23.01 13.71 -9.01
CA SER A 108 -22.72 13.43 -10.42
C SER A 108 -21.97 12.10 -10.58
N ILE A 109 -20.92 11.88 -9.78
CA ILE A 109 -20.16 10.64 -9.82
C ILE A 109 -21.02 9.45 -9.37
N CYS A 110 -21.79 9.58 -8.28
CA CYS A 110 -22.71 8.54 -7.82
C CYS A 110 -23.75 8.18 -8.90
N GLU A 111 -24.35 9.16 -9.56
CA GLU A 111 -25.29 8.94 -10.65
C GLU A 111 -24.64 8.22 -11.83
N GLN A 112 -23.40 8.56 -12.15
CA GLN A 112 -22.61 7.85 -13.16
C GLN A 112 -22.42 6.37 -12.79
N GLN A 113 -22.03 6.09 -11.55
CA GLN A 113 -21.87 4.73 -11.03
C GLN A 113 -23.16 3.90 -11.15
N ILE A 114 -24.31 4.50 -10.87
CA ILE A 114 -25.60 3.83 -10.93
C ILE A 114 -26.08 3.66 -12.37
N ARG A 115 -26.04 4.72 -13.18
CA ARG A 115 -26.68 4.75 -14.51
C ARG A 115 -25.82 4.07 -15.57
N GLU A 116 -24.54 4.38 -15.61
CA GLU A 116 -23.60 3.88 -16.62
C GLU A 116 -23.07 2.51 -16.23
N PHE A 117 -22.58 2.38 -15.00
CA PHE A 117 -21.92 1.14 -14.55
C PHE A 117 -22.86 0.14 -13.88
N LYS A 118 -24.16 0.46 -13.74
CA LYS A 118 -25.18 -0.40 -13.12
C LYS A 118 -24.82 -0.86 -11.72
N ARG A 119 -24.10 -0.02 -10.96
CA ARG A 119 -23.67 -0.31 -9.59
C ARG A 119 -24.70 0.19 -8.58
N VAL A 120 -24.75 -0.46 -7.42
CA VAL A 120 -25.55 -0.01 -6.28
C VAL A 120 -24.62 0.67 -5.27
N ILE A 121 -25.07 1.74 -4.62
CA ILE A 121 -24.31 2.41 -3.57
C ILE A 121 -24.87 1.93 -2.23
N SER A 122 -24.00 1.40 -1.36
CA SER A 122 -24.39 1.00 -0.02
C SER A 122 -24.89 2.20 0.79
N SER A 123 -25.91 2.02 1.62
CA SER A 123 -26.39 3.07 2.53
C SER A 123 -25.33 3.55 3.51
N ASN A 124 -24.34 2.70 3.79
CA ASN A 124 -23.24 2.97 4.70
C ASN A 124 -21.95 3.35 3.95
N ALA A 125 -22.04 3.61 2.64
CA ALA A 125 -20.86 3.95 1.85
C ALA A 125 -20.28 5.30 2.29
N GLN A 126 -19.03 5.27 2.73
CA GLN A 126 -18.29 6.50 3.04
C GLN A 126 -17.76 7.12 1.75
N VAL A 127 -18.03 8.41 1.55
CA VAL A 127 -17.56 9.16 0.37
C VAL A 127 -16.67 10.31 0.82
N GLU A 128 -15.41 10.28 0.42
CA GLU A 128 -14.42 11.33 0.73
C GLU A 128 -14.02 12.10 -0.53
N VAL A 129 -13.84 13.42 -0.39
CA VAL A 129 -13.25 14.27 -1.44
C VAL A 129 -11.94 14.84 -0.91
N LYS A 130 -10.84 14.61 -1.62
CA LYS A 130 -9.49 15.07 -1.24
C LYS A 130 -8.84 15.86 -2.37
N ILE A 131 -8.08 16.88 -2.00
CA ILE A 131 -7.33 17.70 -2.95
C ILE A 131 -5.95 17.04 -3.12
N ALA A 132 -5.68 16.54 -4.32
CA ALA A 132 -4.44 15.83 -4.65
C ALA A 132 -3.39 16.74 -5.31
N GLY A 133 -3.80 17.89 -5.88
CA GLY A 133 -2.86 18.75 -6.61
C GLY A 133 -2.23 18.01 -7.80
N SER A 134 -0.93 18.21 -7.97
CA SER A 134 -0.11 17.53 -8.99
C SER A 134 0.00 16.02 -8.78
N SER A 135 -0.31 15.50 -7.59
CA SER A 135 -0.24 14.07 -7.27
C SER A 135 -1.49 13.30 -7.72
N ILE A 136 -2.41 13.92 -8.44
CA ILE A 136 -3.62 13.26 -8.96
C ILE A 136 -3.30 12.09 -9.93
N ASP A 137 -2.15 12.15 -10.59
CA ASP A 137 -1.65 11.12 -11.50
C ASP A 137 -0.59 10.22 -10.87
N ASP A 138 -0.29 10.37 -9.58
CA ASP A 138 0.63 9.52 -8.84
C ASP A 138 -0.11 8.29 -8.27
N ASP A 139 0.18 7.13 -8.85
CA ASP A 139 -0.43 5.85 -8.45
C ASP A 139 -0.09 5.46 -7.00
N ALA A 140 1.10 5.79 -6.51
CA ALA A 140 1.50 5.50 -5.14
C ALA A 140 0.73 6.38 -4.14
N TYR A 141 0.51 7.65 -4.51
CA TYR A 141 -0.34 8.56 -3.74
C TYR A 141 -1.80 8.06 -3.74
N ALA A 142 -2.36 7.75 -4.91
CA ALA A 142 -3.72 7.25 -5.03
C ALA A 142 -3.94 5.96 -4.22
N TYR A 143 -2.99 5.02 -4.28
CA TYR A 143 -3.00 3.79 -3.48
C TYR A 143 -3.02 4.11 -1.99
N GLY A 144 -2.12 4.97 -1.50
CA GLY A 144 -2.04 5.34 -0.09
C GLY A 144 -3.32 5.98 0.43
N VAL A 145 -3.94 6.86 -0.37
CA VAL A 145 -5.21 7.50 -0.01
C VAL A 145 -6.34 6.49 0.03
N CYS A 146 -6.48 5.63 -0.98
CA CYS A 146 -7.53 4.61 -1.01
C CYS A 146 -7.38 3.64 0.16
N ARG A 147 -6.16 3.18 0.43
CA ARG A 147 -5.90 2.22 1.52
C ARG A 147 -6.27 2.82 2.87
N SER A 148 -5.90 4.08 3.12
CA SER A 148 -6.26 4.77 4.36
C SER A 148 -7.77 5.02 4.49
N ALA A 149 -8.48 5.30 3.40
CA ALA A 149 -9.90 5.62 3.44
C ALA A 149 -10.78 4.38 3.61
N PHE A 150 -10.30 3.21 3.16
CA PHE A 150 -11.06 1.95 3.19
C PHE A 150 -10.52 0.94 4.21
N ASP A 151 -9.57 1.31 5.06
CA ASP A 151 -8.96 0.40 6.05
C ASP A 151 -10.01 -0.16 7.03
N GLU A 152 -11.02 0.64 7.38
CA GLU A 152 -12.14 0.22 8.23
C GLU A 152 -13.17 -0.66 7.51
N VAL A 153 -13.19 -0.62 6.17
CA VAL A 153 -14.19 -1.32 5.33
C VAL A 153 -13.76 -2.76 5.03
N ASP A 154 -12.45 -3.01 4.90
CA ASP A 154 -11.92 -4.36 4.72
C ASP A 154 -10.52 -4.51 5.35
N SER A 155 -10.51 -4.91 6.62
CA SER A 155 -9.29 -5.09 7.43
C SER A 155 -8.46 -6.33 7.05
N TYR A 156 -8.88 -7.12 6.04
CA TYR A 156 -8.31 -8.43 5.74
C TYR A 156 -7.90 -8.68 4.28
N ALA A 157 -8.05 -7.71 3.36
CA ALA A 157 -7.61 -7.89 1.98
C ALA A 157 -6.08 -7.81 1.86
N ASP A 158 -5.47 -8.80 1.21
CA ASP A 158 -4.07 -8.71 0.75
C ASP A 158 -3.91 -7.46 -0.15
N ASN A 159 -2.75 -6.81 -0.11
CA ASN A 159 -2.53 -5.53 -0.80
C ASN A 159 -2.78 -5.65 -2.32
N GLU A 160 -2.48 -6.82 -2.89
CA GLU A 160 -2.73 -7.12 -4.30
C GLU A 160 -4.22 -7.34 -4.61
N GLU A 161 -4.98 -7.84 -3.64
CA GLU A 161 -6.42 -8.09 -3.79
C GLU A 161 -7.25 -6.80 -3.65
N PHE A 162 -6.77 -5.88 -2.80
CA PHE A 162 -7.44 -4.61 -2.55
C PHE A 162 -7.68 -3.81 -3.83
N MET A 163 -6.64 -3.62 -4.65
CA MET A 163 -6.76 -2.83 -5.88
C MET A 163 -7.64 -3.49 -6.94
N GLN A 164 -7.78 -4.82 -6.94
CA GLN A 164 -8.69 -5.54 -7.86
C GLN A 164 -10.17 -5.27 -7.58
N ARG A 165 -10.50 -4.77 -6.38
CA ARG A 165 -11.86 -4.38 -5.99
C ARG A 165 -12.12 -2.89 -6.14
N VAL A 166 -11.09 -2.09 -6.47
CA VAL A 166 -11.23 -0.65 -6.66
C VAL A 166 -11.50 -0.36 -8.13
N ALA A 167 -12.68 0.14 -8.43
CA ALA A 167 -12.98 0.70 -9.74
C ALA A 167 -12.44 2.13 -9.83
N THR A 168 -11.64 2.40 -10.85
CA THR A 168 -11.08 3.72 -11.11
C THR A 168 -11.84 4.44 -12.22
N GLY A 169 -11.93 5.76 -12.11
CA GLY A 169 -12.47 6.60 -13.17
C GLY A 169 -11.87 8.00 -13.11
N SER A 170 -11.82 8.66 -14.26
CA SER A 170 -11.33 10.03 -14.40
C SER A 170 -12.43 10.93 -14.94
N PHE A 171 -12.42 12.20 -14.53
CA PHE A 171 -13.36 13.20 -15.03
C PHE A 171 -12.67 14.56 -15.19
N THR A 172 -13.28 15.39 -16.03
CA THR A 172 -12.96 16.81 -16.14
C THR A 172 -14.24 17.57 -15.85
N ALA A 173 -14.23 18.39 -14.80
CA ALA A 173 -15.36 19.23 -14.43
C ALA A 173 -15.51 20.41 -15.41
N SER A 174 -16.67 21.06 -15.39
CA SER A 174 -17.02 22.15 -16.30
C SER A 174 -16.15 23.41 -16.13
N ASP A 175 -15.51 23.58 -14.98
CA ASP A 175 -14.51 24.62 -14.68
C ASP A 175 -13.09 24.24 -15.14
N GLY A 176 -12.95 23.12 -15.83
CA GLY A 176 -11.68 22.53 -16.26
C GLY A 176 -10.89 21.89 -15.12
N ASN A 177 -11.47 21.69 -13.94
CA ASN A 177 -10.80 20.96 -12.86
C ASN A 177 -10.75 19.46 -13.18
N ARG A 178 -9.56 18.88 -13.12
CA ARG A 178 -9.39 17.43 -13.34
C ARG A 178 -9.61 16.70 -12.04
N GLY A 179 -10.17 15.50 -12.15
CA GLY A 179 -10.44 14.64 -11.02
C GLY A 179 -10.33 13.17 -11.35
N LYS A 180 -10.09 12.37 -10.32
CA LYS A 180 -10.19 10.91 -10.37
C LYS A 180 -11.08 10.43 -9.23
N HIS A 181 -11.75 9.32 -9.42
CA HIS A 181 -12.53 8.68 -8.38
C HIS A 181 -12.19 7.19 -8.31
N PHE A 182 -12.26 6.67 -7.09
CA PHE A 182 -11.89 5.32 -6.72
C PHE A 182 -13.04 4.76 -5.89
N ALA A 183 -13.79 3.82 -6.45
CA ALA A 183 -14.93 3.20 -5.80
C ALA A 183 -14.57 1.77 -5.36
N TYR A 184 -14.66 1.51 -4.06
CA TYR A 184 -14.38 0.19 -3.50
C TYR A 184 -15.63 -0.69 -3.60
N LEU A 185 -15.49 -1.86 -4.22
CA LEU A 185 -16.59 -2.76 -4.53
C LEU A 185 -16.65 -3.96 -3.59
N ASN A 186 -17.86 -4.49 -3.38
CA ASN A 186 -18.09 -5.70 -2.60
C ASN A 186 -17.47 -6.98 -3.20
N ARG A 187 -17.03 -6.94 -4.46
CA ARG A 187 -16.32 -8.03 -5.15
C ARG A 187 -15.42 -7.46 -6.24
N LYS A 188 -14.51 -8.30 -6.75
CA LYS A 188 -13.59 -7.97 -7.85
C LYS A 188 -14.35 -7.63 -9.14
N LEU A 189 -13.73 -6.80 -9.97
CA LEU A 189 -14.19 -6.47 -11.33
C LEU A 189 -13.98 -7.62 -12.32
#